data_AF-G5C5K9-F1
#
_entry.id   AF-G5C5K9-F1
#
_cell.length_a   1.000
_cell.length_b   1.000
_cell.length_c   1.000
_cell.angle_alpha   90.00
_cell.angle_beta   90.00
_cell.angle_gamma   90.00
#
_symmetry.space_group_name_H-M   'P 1'
#
loop_
_entity.id
_entity.type
_entity.pdbx_description
1 polymer ?
#
loop_
_entity_poly.entity_id
_entity_poly.type
_entity_poly.pdbx_seq_one_letter_code
_entity_poly.pdbx_strand_id
1 'polypeptide(L)' 'MMEQKQVVPPFKPNISEGFSLDNFDPEFTNEPVQLTPDDNGNVREIDGYELAGFEYINRLTMYEEEWV' A
#
# COMPACT_ATOMS: atom_id res chain seq x y z
N MET A 1 17.31 -8.28 -20.25
CA MET A 1 17.43 -6.81 -20.46
C MET A 1 16.21 -6.06 -19.92
N MET A 2 14.98 -6.33 -20.40
CA MET A 2 13.77 -5.68 -19.86
C MET A 2 13.48 -6.02 -18.39
N GLU A 3 13.57 -7.30 -18.02
CA GLU A 3 13.34 -7.76 -16.62
C GLU A 3 14.28 -7.07 -15.60
N GLN A 4 15.51 -6.77 -16.02
CA GLN A 4 16.50 -6.05 -15.21
C GLN A 4 16.32 -4.53 -15.25
N LYS A 5 15.21 -4.02 -15.82
CA LYS A 5 14.89 -2.58 -15.97
C LYS A 5 15.96 -1.75 -16.68
N GLN A 6 16.74 -2.37 -17.58
CA GLN A 6 17.81 -1.67 -18.33
C GLN A 6 17.30 -0.96 -19.60
N VAL A 7 16.05 -1.19 -19.98
CA VAL A 7 15.42 -0.51 -21.12
C VAL A 7 14.65 0.69 -20.60
N VAL A 8 14.93 1.87 -21.17
CA VAL A 8 14.26 3.12 -20.78
C VAL A 8 12.76 3.05 -21.13
N PRO A 9 11.85 3.33 -20.18
CA PRO A 9 10.42 3.38 -20.47
C PRO A 9 10.09 4.47 -21.51
N PRO A 10 9.13 4.23 -22.41
CA PRO A 10 8.75 5.22 -23.42
C PRO A 10 8.03 6.45 -22.84
N PHE A 11 7.56 6.38 -21.59
CA PHE A 11 6.88 7.45 -20.90
C PHE A 11 7.42 7.60 -19.48
N LYS A 12 7.62 8.85 -19.06
CA LYS A 12 7.99 9.21 -17.69
C LYS A 12 6.81 9.97 -17.06
N PRO A 13 6.14 9.42 -16.03
CA PRO A 13 5.08 10.12 -15.32
C PRO A 13 5.57 11.43 -14.71
N ASN A 14 4.67 12.41 -14.61
CA ASN A 14 4.95 13.66 -13.92
C ASN A 14 4.90 13.44 -12.41
N ILE A 15 5.94 13.86 -11.69
CA ILE A 15 6.02 13.77 -10.24
C ILE A 15 6.46 15.15 -9.76
N SER A 16 5.55 15.87 -9.12
CA SER A 16 5.78 17.23 -8.60
C SER A 16 6.57 17.23 -7.29
N GLU A 17 6.28 16.28 -6.41
CA GLU A 17 6.85 16.15 -5.06
C GLU A 17 7.12 14.69 -4.68
N GLY A 18 7.81 14.45 -3.55
CA GLY A 18 8.19 13.10 -3.10
C GLY A 18 7.03 12.12 -2.87
N PHE A 19 5.84 12.65 -2.59
CA PHE A 19 4.58 11.89 -2.46
C PHE A 19 3.49 12.48 -3.37
N SER A 20 3.85 12.80 -4.62
CA SER A 20 2.91 13.42 -5.58
C SER A 20 1.62 12.62 -5.70
N LEU A 21 0.50 13.28 -5.41
CA LEU A 21 -0.84 12.73 -5.53
C LEU A 21 -1.48 13.02 -6.90
N ASP A 22 -0.78 13.76 -7.78
CA ASP A 22 -1.30 14.28 -9.05
C ASP A 22 -1.70 13.19 -10.07
N ASN A 23 -1.23 11.97 -9.86
CA ASN A 23 -1.54 10.81 -10.71
C ASN A 23 -2.63 9.91 -10.12
N PHE A 24 -3.21 10.28 -8.99
CA PHE A 24 -4.34 9.59 -8.36
C PHE A 24 -5.64 10.37 -8.63
N ASP A 25 -6.78 9.68 -8.61
CA ASP A 25 -8.07 10.34 -8.75
C ASP A 25 -8.33 11.25 -7.54
N PRO A 26 -8.70 12.54 -7.75
CA PRO A 26 -9.08 13.43 -6.67
C PRO A 26 -10.23 12.91 -5.80
N GLU A 27 -11.06 11.99 -6.29
CA GLU A 27 -12.08 11.30 -5.48
C GLU A 27 -11.44 10.67 -4.24
N PHE A 28 -10.28 10.01 -4.37
CA PHE A 28 -9.59 9.39 -3.23
C PHE A 28 -8.72 10.35 -2.44
N THR A 29 -8.02 11.28 -3.10
CA THR A 29 -7.04 12.15 -2.41
C THR A 29 -7.71 13.24 -1.57
N ASN A 30 -8.97 13.56 -1.85
CA ASN A 30 -9.76 14.52 -1.09
C ASN A 30 -10.54 13.89 0.06
N GLU A 31 -10.63 12.54 0.12
CA GLU A 31 -11.21 11.86 1.27
C GLU A 31 -10.37 12.08 2.54
N PRO A 32 -11.01 12.10 3.72
CA PRO A 32 -10.28 12.18 4.98
C PRO A 32 -9.40 10.94 5.17
N VAL A 33 -8.15 11.14 5.58
CA VAL A 33 -7.19 10.06 5.87
C VAL A 33 -7.55 9.41 7.21
N GLN A 34 -8.59 8.58 7.21
CA GLN A 34 -9.11 7.88 8.38
C GLN A 34 -9.68 6.52 7.99
N LEU A 35 -9.68 5.59 8.94
CA LEU A 35 -10.45 4.35 8.81
C LEU A 35 -11.91 4.63 9.16
N THR A 36 -12.83 4.02 8.41
CA THR A 36 -14.26 4.04 8.76
C THR A 36 -14.44 3.34 10.11
N PRO A 37 -15.18 3.94 11.07
CA PRO A 37 -15.45 3.31 12.35
C PRO A 37 -16.19 1.97 12.18
N ASP A 38 -15.84 0.99 13.02
CA ASP A 38 -16.42 -0.34 12.97
C ASP A 38 -17.89 -0.36 13.41
N ASP A 39 -18.67 -1.26 12.79
CA ASP A 39 -19.98 -1.69 13.30
C ASP A 39 -19.81 -2.98 14.11
N ASN A 40 -20.02 -2.87 15.42
CA ASN A 40 -19.92 -3.97 16.37
C ASN A 40 -20.81 -5.18 16.01
N GLY A 41 -21.92 -4.98 15.30
CA GLY A 41 -22.76 -6.09 14.82
C GLY A 41 -22.03 -6.93 13.77
N ASN A 42 -21.49 -6.28 12.76
CA ASN A 42 -20.80 -6.92 11.64
C ASN A 42 -19.48 -7.56 12.08
N VAL A 43 -18.69 -6.87 12.90
CA VAL A 43 -17.40 -7.39 13.39
C VAL A 43 -17.56 -8.69 14.19
N ARG A 44 -18.67 -8.83 14.94
CA ARG A 44 -18.92 -10.02 15.76
C ARG A 44 -19.35 -11.25 14.96
N GLU A 45 -19.84 -11.06 13.73
CA GLU A 45 -20.23 -12.17 12.86
C GLU A 45 -19.03 -12.83 12.17
N ILE A 46 -17.90 -12.11 12.09
CA ILE A 46 -16.67 -12.58 11.46
C ILE A 46 -16.01 -13.64 12.35
N ASP A 47 -15.74 -14.82 11.78
CA ASP A 47 -14.92 -15.84 12.44
C ASP A 47 -13.43 -15.50 12.31
N GLY A 48 -12.82 -15.09 13.42
CA GLY A 48 -11.41 -14.71 13.47
C GLY A 48 -10.44 -15.84 13.10
N TYR A 49 -10.84 -17.11 13.18
CA TYR A 49 -9.98 -18.22 12.76
C TYR A 49 -9.76 -18.27 11.25
N GLU A 50 -10.65 -17.67 10.44
CA GLU A 50 -10.46 -17.55 8.99
C GLU A 50 -9.24 -16.69 8.62
N LEU A 51 -8.81 -15.83 9.54
CA LEU A 51 -7.66 -14.93 9.37
C LEU A 51 -6.36 -15.49 9.99
N ALA A 52 -6.38 -16.70 10.55
CA ALA A 52 -5.19 -17.29 11.17
C ALA A 52 -4.05 -17.46 10.14
N GLY A 53 -2.90 -16.84 10.42
CA GLY A 53 -1.73 -16.88 9.53
C GLY A 53 -1.75 -15.83 8.41
N PHE A 54 -2.62 -14.82 8.52
CA PHE A 54 -2.63 -13.66 7.61
C PHE A 54 -1.39 -12.77 7.78
N GLU A 55 -0.80 -12.74 8.96
CA GLU A 55 0.35 -11.89 9.26
C GLU A 55 1.56 -12.28 8.39
N TYR A 56 2.08 -11.31 7.65
CA TYR A 56 3.24 -11.48 6.80
C TYR A 56 4.15 -10.25 6.89
N ILE A 57 5.45 -10.51 7.04
CA ILE A 57 6.49 -9.50 6.90
C ILE A 57 7.39 -9.96 5.75
N ASN A 58 7.67 -9.05 4.82
CA ASN A 58 8.61 -9.35 3.75
C ASN A 58 10.02 -9.56 4.34
N ARG A 59 10.51 -10.81 4.25
CA ARG A 59 11.81 -11.19 4.81
C ARG A 59 12.99 -10.44 4.19
N LEU A 60 12.87 -9.91 2.97
CA LEU A 60 13.96 -9.17 2.33
C LEU A 60 14.10 -7.75 2.88
N THR A 61 12.98 -7.09 3.21
CA THR A 61 12.98 -5.72 3.74
C THR A 61 13.19 -5.69 5.25
N MET A 62 12.85 -6.77 5.97
CA MET A 62 13.06 -6.88 7.41
C MET A 62 14.54 -6.72 7.81
N TYR A 63 15.48 -7.08 6.93
CA TYR A 63 16.92 -6.90 7.16
C TYR A 63 17.42 -5.50 6.78
N GLU A 64 16.67 -4.68 6.05
CA GLU A 64 17.07 -3.31 5.68
C GLU A 64 16.73 -2.29 6.79
N GLU A 65 15.67 -2.54 7.55
CA GLU A 65 15.24 -1.68 8.66
C GLU A 65 16.07 -1.85 9.95
N GLU A 66 16.85 -2.94 10.09
CA GLU A 66 17.73 -3.19 11.26
C GLU A 66 19.04 -2.38 11.19
N TRP A 67 19.35 -1.73 10.06
CA TRP A 67 20.56 -0.91 9.84
C TRP A 67 20.30 0.60 9.81
N VAL A 68 19.16 1.07 10.34
CA VAL A 68 18.83 2.51 10.50
C VAL A 68 18.91 2.91 11.96
#